data_AF-A0A8H6I995-F1
#
_entry.id   AF-A0A8H6I995-F1
#
_cell.length_a   1.000
_cell.length_b   1.000
_cell.length_c   1.000
_cell.angle_alpha   90.00
_cell.angle_beta   90.00
_cell.angle_gamma   90.00
#
_symmetry.space_group_name_H-M   'P 1'
#
loop_
_entity.id
_entity.type
_entity.pdbx_description
1 polymer ?
#
loop_
_entity_poly.entity_id
_entity_poly.type
_entity_poly.pdbx_seq_one_letter_code
_entity_poly.pdbx_strand_id
1 'polypeptide(L)'
;MIILPGDNGLDKAHPQYPGLTVRLPEASLRSTQSLPDYDTSQKEHLVVKEQRRGRSRFDSTFWRGALLAFVVYAVLSLAIGVPLAVIKLKEQKAKKFKSAPPFSFWSADDSHTPLPLQSLRDSVFGHNIRCNVWDIAEDASSHPFLLATSRYRLPAQGIVTVRSNISYDADVFSGINGSLSVTLNEDKKEKDIMFIVNLLSSRSKLRNETNVCFTDTGPNRGLTIYTPKELEPDDSLSLAVQVQLPTTATIETFLTYLPLFTQHWDIGRGLSFGQLIIEGTNNPISCGNLTASQISVKNVLAPINGAFNVTNSLSLDTVRGPILADVILTQTPSAIQPSFLSLDTGYSPIEAKVTLSSPTSGFTPCFVTQAKTFNGAIQLDISHDQHTPSSSLSVQVQNALAESNVRLDSKFQGMFNVQTKLDQVTVRHSASVINGSSAAGPGRQPGGDPSKRTIIYDQLSPGKAQGWIGRGPRAPPPGPSPPDELLGPRTKESQVEIISTLSPIVLDLG
;
A
#
# COMPACT_ATOMS: atom_id res chain seq x y z
N MET A 1 33.78 29.89 20.14
CA MET A 1 33.38 31.21 20.68
C MET A 1 34.17 32.25 19.91
N ILE A 2 33.54 32.90 18.94
CA ILE A 2 34.19 33.81 17.99
C ILE A 2 33.43 35.14 18.10
N ILE A 3 34.15 36.17 18.49
CA ILE A 3 33.69 37.56 18.66
C ILE A 3 33.98 38.27 17.35
N LEU A 4 32.98 38.94 16.77
CA LEU A 4 33.18 39.88 15.66
C LEU A 4 32.87 41.31 16.14
N PRO A 5 33.71 42.30 15.79
CA PRO A 5 33.54 43.68 16.21
C PRO A 5 32.51 44.40 15.33
N GLY A 6 31.81 45.35 15.96
CA GLY A 6 30.90 46.26 15.30
C GLY A 6 31.65 47.29 14.44
N ASP A 7 30.99 47.71 13.37
CA ASP A 7 31.40 48.86 12.60
C ASP A 7 30.19 49.78 12.40
N ASN A 8 30.43 51.06 12.69
CA ASN A 8 29.46 52.14 12.73
C ASN A 8 29.47 52.90 11.40
N GLY A 9 28.28 53.10 10.83
CA GLY A 9 27.88 54.31 10.12
C GLY A 9 28.53 54.63 8.77
N LEU A 10 27.70 54.74 7.72
CA LEU A 10 27.44 56.04 7.08
C LEU A 10 26.34 55.91 6.00
N ASP A 11 25.48 56.92 5.99
CA ASP A 11 24.41 57.18 5.03
C ASP A 11 24.87 57.17 3.56
N LYS A 12 23.99 56.68 2.67
CA LYS A 12 23.69 57.30 1.37
C LYS A 12 22.42 56.75 0.73
N ALA A 13 21.72 57.66 0.06
CA ALA A 13 20.36 57.61 -0.42
C ALA A 13 20.11 56.79 -1.71
N HIS A 14 18.87 56.28 -1.80
CA HIS A 14 18.05 55.94 -2.99
C HIS A 14 18.46 54.73 -3.87
N PRO A 15 17.51 54.02 -4.55
CA PRO A 15 16.14 54.43 -4.91
C PRO A 15 15.00 53.45 -4.46
N GLN A 16 13.79 54.01 -4.44
CA GLN A 16 12.52 53.30 -4.26
C GLN A 16 12.28 52.29 -5.40
N TYR A 17 12.14 51.02 -5.04
CA TYR A 17 11.56 50.01 -5.93
C TYR A 17 10.03 50.02 -5.78
N PRO A 18 9.26 50.18 -6.88
CA PRO A 18 7.81 50.00 -6.86
C PRO A 18 7.49 48.51 -6.71
N GLY A 19 6.61 48.21 -5.76
CA GLY A 19 6.46 46.89 -5.15
C GLY A 19 5.82 45.81 -6.01
N LEU A 20 6.16 44.56 -5.67
CA LEU A 20 5.29 43.42 -5.86
C LEU A 20 4.18 43.49 -4.80
N THR A 21 2.94 43.60 -5.27
CA THR A 21 1.74 43.68 -4.44
C THR A 21 1.45 42.30 -3.82
N VAL A 22 2.13 41.97 -2.73
CA VAL A 22 1.68 40.92 -1.82
C VAL A 22 0.49 41.51 -1.06
N ARG A 23 -0.72 41.21 -1.53
CA ARG A 23 -1.94 41.50 -0.78
C ARG A 23 -1.90 40.66 0.51
N LEU A 24 -1.72 41.32 1.64
CA LEU A 24 -2.10 40.73 2.92
C LEU A 24 -3.60 40.43 2.86
N PRO A 25 -4.06 39.27 3.37
CA PRO A 25 -5.48 39.04 3.54
C PRO A 25 -6.02 40.13 4.47
N GLU A 26 -6.96 40.92 3.96
CA GLU A 26 -7.73 41.85 4.78
C GLU A 26 -8.31 41.08 5.97
N ALA A 27 -8.08 41.60 7.16
CA ALA A 27 -8.69 41.12 8.38
C ALA A 27 -10.21 41.23 8.21
N SER A 28 -10.87 40.10 7.94
CA SER A 28 -12.32 40.02 7.91
C SER A 28 -12.83 40.46 9.28
N LEU A 29 -13.53 41.60 9.27
CA LEU A 29 -14.29 42.12 10.39
C LEU A 29 -15.10 40.99 11.03
N ARG A 30 -14.95 40.90 12.36
CA ARG A 30 -15.67 40.04 13.29
C ARG A 30 -17.15 39.88 12.89
N SER A 31 -17.44 38.78 12.22
CA SER A 31 -18.76 38.15 12.27
C SER A 31 -18.79 37.31 13.54
N THR A 32 -19.52 37.77 14.55
CA THR A 32 -19.87 37.00 15.75
C THR A 32 -20.96 35.97 15.42
N GLN A 33 -20.81 35.23 14.33
CA GLN A 33 -21.59 34.03 14.11
C GLN A 33 -20.83 32.89 14.79
N SER A 34 -21.23 32.65 16.03
CA SER A 34 -20.93 31.42 16.75
C SER A 34 -21.15 30.25 15.80
N LEU A 35 -20.10 29.48 15.56
CA LEU A 35 -20.21 28.15 14.97
C LEU A 35 -21.37 27.42 15.68
N PRO A 36 -22.28 26.77 14.93
CA PRO A 36 -23.41 26.07 15.52
C PRO A 36 -22.86 25.04 16.50
N ASP A 37 -23.13 25.30 17.78
CA ASP A 37 -22.66 24.50 18.89
C ASP A 37 -23.34 23.13 18.81
N TYR A 38 -22.61 22.13 18.31
CA TYR A 38 -23.13 20.79 18.01
C TYR A 38 -23.73 20.12 19.26
N ASP A 39 -23.37 20.61 20.45
CA ASP A 39 -23.91 20.19 21.75
C ASP A 39 -25.34 20.70 22.04
N THR A 40 -25.81 21.75 21.36
CA THR A 40 -27.20 22.22 21.50
C THR A 40 -28.20 21.39 20.69
N SER A 41 -27.77 20.77 19.59
CA SER A 41 -28.61 19.93 18.74
C SER A 41 -28.96 18.55 19.34
N GLN A 42 -28.22 18.03 20.32
CA GLN A 42 -28.58 16.75 20.97
C GLN A 42 -29.56 16.90 22.12
N LYS A 43 -29.68 18.09 22.73
CA LYS A 43 -30.58 18.29 23.89
C LYS A 43 -32.05 18.47 23.51
N GLU A 44 -32.37 18.94 22.30
CA GLU A 44 -33.77 19.05 21.87
C GLU A 44 -34.43 17.72 21.50
N HIS A 45 -33.65 16.70 21.13
CA HIS A 45 -34.21 15.40 20.74
C HIS A 45 -34.61 14.48 21.92
N LEU A 46 -34.17 14.78 23.14
CA LEU A 46 -34.50 13.98 24.33
C LEU A 46 -35.69 14.50 25.14
N VAL A 47 -36.16 15.73 24.90
CA VAL A 47 -37.27 16.34 25.66
C VAL A 47 -38.66 16.02 25.07
N VAL A 48 -38.75 15.41 23.89
CA VAL A 48 -40.05 15.15 23.23
C VAL A 48 -40.71 13.82 23.66
N LYS A 49 -40.08 12.99 24.50
CA LYS A 49 -40.58 11.63 24.76
C LYS A 49 -41.40 11.43 26.03
N GLU A 50 -41.79 12.49 26.71
CA GLU A 50 -42.51 12.35 27.98
C GLU A 50 -43.70 13.30 28.10
N GLN A 51 -44.63 13.22 27.16
CA GLN A 51 -45.97 13.74 27.42
C GLN A 51 -47.05 13.01 26.61
N ARG A 52 -48.11 12.63 27.36
CA ARG A 52 -49.46 12.22 26.93
C ARG A 52 -49.71 10.72 26.73
N ARG A 53 -49.77 10.01 27.88
CA ARG A 53 -50.84 9.03 28.09
C ARG A 53 -52.16 9.77 28.36
N GLY A 54 -52.85 10.13 27.29
CA GLY A 54 -54.25 10.57 27.33
C GLY A 54 -55.05 9.71 26.38
N ARG A 55 -55.97 8.88 26.89
CA ARG A 55 -56.95 8.14 26.09
C ARG A 55 -57.85 9.16 25.37
N SER A 56 -57.46 9.55 24.17
CA SER A 56 -58.31 10.29 23.24
C SER A 56 -59.26 9.31 22.56
N ARG A 57 -60.57 9.54 22.74
CA ARG A 57 -61.59 8.96 21.87
C ARG A 57 -61.37 9.58 20.49
N PHE A 58 -60.79 8.80 19.58
CA PHE A 58 -60.55 9.23 18.22
C PHE A 58 -61.88 9.42 17.49
N ASP A 59 -62.14 10.64 17.05
CA ASP A 59 -63.26 10.98 16.18
C ASP A 59 -63.15 10.23 14.85
N SER A 60 -64.25 9.59 14.45
CA SER A 60 -64.35 8.74 13.25
C SER A 60 -64.05 9.46 11.93
N THR A 61 -64.07 10.79 11.92
CA THR A 61 -63.76 11.64 10.77
C THR A 61 -62.25 11.73 10.52
N PHE A 62 -61.42 11.68 11.56
CA PHE A 62 -59.96 11.67 11.42
C PHE A 62 -59.46 10.37 10.77
N TRP A 63 -60.09 9.23 11.11
CA TRP A 63 -59.76 7.93 10.53
C TRP A 63 -60.04 7.86 9.02
N ARG A 64 -61.07 8.54 8.53
CA ARG A 64 -61.34 8.60 7.09
C ARG A 64 -60.27 9.39 6.33
N GLY A 65 -59.83 10.52 6.88
CA GLY A 65 -58.73 11.29 6.30
C GLY A 65 -57.39 10.52 6.31
N ALA A 66 -57.09 9.85 7.42
CA ALA A 66 -55.88 9.04 7.55
C ALA A 66 -55.86 7.84 6.58
N LEU A 67 -57.01 7.18 6.38
CA LEU A 67 -57.11 6.05 5.46
C LEU A 67 -56.94 6.51 4.00
N LEU A 68 -57.50 7.67 3.63
CA LEU A 68 -57.34 8.23 2.29
C LEU A 68 -55.89 8.67 2.03
N ALA A 69 -55.23 9.29 3.01
CA ALA A 69 -53.81 9.63 2.94
C ALA A 69 -52.93 8.38 2.80
N PHE A 70 -53.25 7.30 3.53
CA PHE A 70 -52.52 6.04 3.43
C PHE A 70 -52.67 5.39 2.05
N VAL A 71 -53.87 5.40 1.46
CA VAL A 71 -54.12 4.88 0.10
C VAL A 71 -53.32 5.68 -0.93
N VAL A 72 -53.33 7.03 -0.85
CA VAL A 72 -52.54 7.88 -1.76
C VAL A 72 -51.05 7.59 -1.61
N TYR A 73 -50.56 7.45 -0.38
CA TYR A 73 -49.16 7.11 -0.11
C TYR A 73 -48.77 5.74 -0.67
N ALA A 74 -49.64 4.73 -0.51
CA ALA A 74 -49.41 3.40 -1.05
C ALA A 74 -49.35 3.41 -2.59
N VAL A 75 -50.26 4.12 -3.25
CA VAL A 75 -50.28 4.25 -4.71
C VAL A 75 -49.03 4.98 -5.21
N LEU A 76 -48.62 6.08 -4.57
CA LEU A 76 -47.39 6.80 -4.94
C LEU A 76 -46.13 5.96 -4.72
N SER A 77 -46.07 5.20 -3.62
CA SER A 77 -44.95 4.30 -3.33
C SER A 77 -44.86 3.17 -4.36
N LEU A 78 -45.99 2.67 -4.85
CA LEU A 78 -46.03 1.63 -5.89
C LEU A 78 -45.66 2.20 -7.27
N ALA A 79 -46.19 3.38 -7.62
CA ALA A 79 -45.94 4.03 -8.90
C ALA A 79 -44.52 4.56 -9.06
N ILE A 80 -43.89 5.02 -7.98
CA ILE A 80 -42.54 5.64 -8.01
C ILE A 80 -41.47 4.69 -7.45
N GLY A 81 -41.76 4.03 -6.33
CA GLY A 81 -40.79 3.18 -5.63
C GLY A 81 -40.45 1.91 -6.40
N VAL A 82 -41.43 1.27 -7.06
CA VAL A 82 -41.18 0.03 -7.81
C VAL A 82 -40.30 0.27 -9.04
N PRO A 83 -40.54 1.27 -9.91
CA PRO A 83 -39.64 1.55 -11.03
C PRO A 83 -38.21 1.88 -10.58
N LEU A 84 -38.04 2.68 -9.51
CA LEU A 84 -36.71 3.00 -8.97
C LEU A 84 -36.00 1.75 -8.43
N ALA A 85 -36.70 0.87 -7.72
CA ALA A 85 -36.15 -0.39 -7.22
C ALA A 85 -35.74 -1.31 -8.38
N VAL A 86 -36.56 -1.40 -9.43
CA VAL A 86 -36.26 -2.19 -10.63
C VAL A 86 -35.05 -1.63 -11.38
N ILE A 87 -34.92 -0.31 -11.51
CA ILE A 87 -33.73 0.33 -12.12
C ILE A 87 -32.48 0.01 -11.29
N LYS A 88 -32.52 0.15 -9.95
CA LYS A 88 -31.40 -0.21 -9.09
C LYS A 88 -31.04 -1.69 -9.14
N LEU A 89 -32.03 -2.58 -9.21
CA LEU A 89 -31.81 -4.02 -9.34
C LEU A 89 -31.22 -4.39 -10.71
N LYS A 90 -31.65 -3.71 -11.79
CA LYS A 90 -31.04 -3.84 -13.12
C LYS A 90 -29.61 -3.32 -13.13
N GLU A 91 -29.32 -2.20 -12.48
CA GLU A 91 -27.95 -1.70 -12.34
C GLU A 91 -27.08 -2.64 -11.51
N GLN A 92 -27.61 -3.23 -10.44
CA GLN A 92 -26.88 -4.23 -9.65
C GLN A 92 -26.60 -5.51 -10.44
N LYS A 93 -27.56 -5.99 -11.24
CA LYS A 93 -27.34 -7.15 -12.13
C LYS A 93 -26.38 -6.82 -13.27
N ALA A 94 -26.45 -5.62 -13.84
CA ALA A 94 -25.50 -5.13 -14.83
C ALA A 94 -24.10 -4.94 -14.22
N LYS A 95 -23.98 -4.53 -12.96
CA LYS A 95 -22.71 -4.44 -12.22
C LYS A 95 -22.12 -5.82 -11.88
N LYS A 96 -22.95 -6.88 -11.76
CA LYS A 96 -22.47 -8.26 -11.60
C LYS A 96 -21.88 -8.88 -12.89
N PHE A 97 -22.24 -8.37 -14.07
CA PHE A 97 -21.78 -8.90 -15.36
C PHE A 97 -20.92 -7.95 -16.19
N LYS A 98 -20.93 -6.65 -15.90
CA LYS A 98 -19.88 -5.76 -16.37
C LYS A 98 -18.66 -6.10 -15.53
N SER A 99 -17.77 -6.91 -16.10
CA SER A 99 -16.33 -6.89 -15.80
C SER A 99 -16.00 -5.49 -15.32
N ALA A 100 -15.66 -5.40 -14.03
CA ALA A 100 -15.45 -4.13 -13.37
C ALA A 100 -14.57 -3.24 -14.27
N PRO A 101 -14.79 -1.91 -14.32
CA PRO A 101 -13.94 -1.04 -15.15
C PRO A 101 -12.48 -1.44 -14.94
N PRO A 102 -11.60 -1.40 -15.95
CA PRO A 102 -10.20 -1.82 -15.78
C PRO A 102 -9.49 -1.14 -14.58
N PHE A 103 -10.07 -0.05 -14.06
CA PHE A 103 -9.68 0.64 -12.83
C PHE A 103 -10.08 -0.04 -11.50
N SER A 104 -10.95 -1.06 -11.49
CA SER A 104 -11.35 -1.82 -10.29
C SER A 104 -10.45 -3.01 -9.99
N PHE A 105 -9.50 -3.35 -10.88
CA PHE A 105 -8.42 -4.28 -10.54
C PHE A 105 -7.46 -3.70 -9.47
N TRP A 106 -7.54 -2.40 -9.21
CA TRP A 106 -6.66 -1.67 -8.30
C TRP A 106 -7.25 -1.41 -6.92
N SER A 107 -8.53 -1.73 -6.72
CA SER A 107 -9.07 -1.85 -5.38
C SER A 107 -8.51 -3.15 -4.81
N ALA A 108 -7.29 -3.13 -4.27
CA ALA A 108 -6.90 -4.15 -3.31
C ALA A 108 -8.01 -4.15 -2.26
N ASP A 109 -8.76 -5.25 -2.21
CA ASP A 109 -9.87 -5.39 -1.29
C ASP A 109 -9.27 -5.23 0.12
N ASP A 110 -9.39 -4.03 0.70
CA ASP A 110 -8.95 -3.69 2.07
C ASP A 110 -9.73 -4.48 3.13
N SER A 111 -10.53 -5.47 2.70
CA SER A 111 -11.26 -6.44 3.52
C SER A 111 -10.37 -7.25 4.46
N HIS A 112 -9.04 -7.17 4.32
CA HIS A 112 -8.08 -7.81 5.21
C HIS A 112 -7.30 -6.84 6.09
N THR A 113 -7.75 -5.59 6.23
CA THR A 113 -7.21 -4.70 7.27
C THR A 113 -7.29 -5.42 8.62
N PRO A 114 -6.14 -5.72 9.26
CA PRO A 114 -6.14 -6.50 10.49
C PRO A 114 -6.96 -5.74 11.53
N LEU A 115 -7.87 -6.46 12.20
CA LEU A 115 -8.69 -5.90 13.27
C LEU A 115 -7.79 -5.07 14.22
N PRO A 116 -8.15 -3.81 14.52
CA PRO A 116 -7.35 -2.97 15.37
C PRO A 116 -7.14 -3.63 16.74
N LEU A 117 -5.91 -3.55 17.24
CA LEU A 117 -5.47 -4.13 18.53
C LEU A 117 -6.38 -3.76 19.72
N GLN A 118 -7.11 -2.65 19.62
CA GLN A 118 -8.06 -2.19 20.63
C GLN A 118 -9.20 -3.19 20.89
N SER A 119 -9.61 -3.98 19.89
CA SER A 119 -10.64 -5.01 20.05
C SER A 119 -10.17 -6.25 20.83
N LEU A 120 -8.87 -6.36 21.11
CA LEU A 120 -8.28 -7.55 21.71
C LEU A 120 -8.27 -7.53 23.24
N ARG A 121 -8.35 -6.36 23.89
CA ARG A 121 -8.37 -6.30 25.36
C ARG A 121 -9.49 -7.16 25.97
N ASP A 122 -10.61 -7.29 25.27
CA ASP A 122 -11.77 -8.04 25.76
C ASP A 122 -11.76 -9.53 25.39
N SER A 123 -10.89 -9.97 24.45
CA SER A 123 -10.81 -11.37 23.99
C SER A 123 -9.58 -12.15 24.48
N VAL A 124 -8.68 -11.50 25.22
CA VAL A 124 -7.42 -12.08 25.73
C VAL A 124 -7.63 -13.05 26.92
N PHE A 125 -8.85 -13.25 27.43
CA PHE A 125 -9.08 -14.19 28.54
C PHE A 125 -9.20 -15.68 28.14
N GLY A 126 -8.64 -16.07 26.99
CA GLY A 126 -8.52 -17.47 26.60
C GLY A 126 -7.55 -18.26 27.50
N HIS A 127 -7.86 -19.53 27.77
CA HIS A 127 -7.17 -20.34 28.79
C HIS A 127 -5.71 -20.76 28.48
N ASN A 128 -5.10 -20.30 27.38
CA ASN A 128 -3.76 -20.72 26.95
C ASN A 128 -2.83 -19.54 26.62
N ILE A 129 -2.80 -18.52 27.48
CA ILE A 129 -1.85 -17.41 27.34
C ILE A 129 -0.80 -17.49 28.44
N ARG A 130 0.48 -17.41 28.05
CA ARG A 130 1.61 -17.40 28.99
C ARG A 130 2.29 -16.04 28.90
N CYS A 131 2.18 -15.24 29.95
CA CYS A 131 2.79 -13.92 30.04
C CYS A 131 3.94 -13.91 31.06
N ASN A 132 5.00 -13.17 30.76
CA ASN A 132 6.13 -12.90 31.68
C ASN A 132 6.76 -14.15 32.28
N VAL A 133 6.79 -15.25 31.52
CA VAL A 133 7.53 -16.45 31.89
C VAL A 133 8.95 -16.29 31.36
N TRP A 134 9.85 -15.87 32.24
CA TRP A 134 11.26 -15.65 31.93
C TRP A 134 12.09 -16.89 32.28
N ASP A 135 12.87 -17.40 31.34
CA ASP A 135 13.82 -18.49 31.59
C ASP A 135 15.02 -18.00 32.39
N ILE A 136 15.42 -16.76 32.12
CA ILE A 136 16.54 -16.07 32.79
C ILE A 136 16.03 -14.70 33.20
N ALA A 137 16.20 -14.34 34.46
CA ALA A 137 15.97 -13.00 34.98
C ALA A 137 17.13 -12.64 35.91
N GLU A 138 18.04 -11.81 35.43
CA GLU A 138 19.24 -11.41 36.17
C GLU A 138 19.08 -9.99 36.70
N ASP A 139 19.11 -9.87 38.03
CA ASP A 139 19.14 -8.59 38.75
C ASP A 139 20.58 -8.28 39.19
N ALA A 140 21.54 -8.42 38.27
CA ALA A 140 22.96 -8.25 38.59
C ALA A 140 23.23 -6.81 39.03
N SER A 141 23.70 -6.62 40.26
CA SER A 141 24.02 -5.31 40.84
C SER A 141 25.14 -4.56 40.13
N SER A 142 25.88 -5.23 39.23
CA SER A 142 27.00 -4.66 38.48
C SER A 142 26.61 -3.95 37.20
N HIS A 143 25.37 -4.13 36.70
CA HIS A 143 24.92 -3.54 35.44
C HIS A 143 23.72 -2.61 35.69
N PRO A 144 23.63 -1.45 35.01
CA PRO A 144 22.53 -0.49 35.21
C PRO A 144 21.19 -0.98 34.64
N PHE A 145 21.17 -2.10 33.91
CA PHE A 145 19.99 -2.66 33.28
C PHE A 145 19.69 -4.06 33.81
N LEU A 146 18.40 -4.34 34.00
CA LEU A 146 17.89 -5.65 34.32
C LEU A 146 17.62 -6.42 33.02
N LEU A 147 18.17 -7.62 32.92
CA LEU A 147 17.99 -8.50 31.76
C LEU A 147 16.97 -9.59 32.08
N ALA A 148 16.03 -9.79 31.17
CA ALA A 148 15.13 -10.93 31.19
C ALA A 148 15.07 -11.58 29.81
N THR A 149 15.16 -12.91 29.76
CA THR A 149 15.10 -13.68 28.51
C THR A 149 13.98 -14.70 28.60
N SER A 150 13.16 -14.78 27.56
CA SER A 150 12.10 -15.77 27.43
C SER A 150 12.21 -16.51 26.09
N ARG A 151 12.00 -17.82 26.11
CA ARG A 151 11.99 -18.69 24.94
C ARG A 151 10.65 -19.38 24.82
N TYR A 152 10.13 -19.43 23.60
CA TYR A 152 8.84 -20.05 23.34
C TYR A 152 8.86 -20.85 22.04
N ARG A 153 8.28 -22.05 22.07
CA ARG A 153 8.10 -22.90 20.90
C ARG A 153 6.66 -22.79 20.42
N LEU A 154 6.47 -22.52 19.14
CA LEU A 154 5.15 -22.44 18.52
C LEU A 154 5.15 -23.30 17.24
N PRO A 155 4.20 -24.22 17.03
CA PRO A 155 4.13 -24.97 15.78
C PRO A 155 4.11 -24.07 14.53
N ALA A 156 4.72 -24.47 13.41
CA ALA A 156 4.82 -23.60 12.23
C ALA A 156 3.54 -23.48 11.36
N GLN A 157 2.42 -24.05 11.81
CA GLN A 157 1.17 -24.11 11.04
C GLN A 157 0.25 -22.89 11.28
N GLY A 158 -0.54 -22.53 10.27
CA GLY A 158 -1.58 -21.50 10.37
C GLY A 158 -1.03 -20.07 10.47
N ILE A 159 -1.76 -19.23 11.22
CA ILE A 159 -1.43 -17.81 11.42
C ILE A 159 -0.41 -17.67 12.55
N VAL A 160 0.60 -16.83 12.32
CA VAL A 160 1.62 -16.44 13.30
C VAL A 160 1.68 -14.92 13.35
N THR A 161 1.59 -14.36 14.54
CA THR A 161 1.57 -12.92 14.76
C THR A 161 2.67 -12.48 15.72
N VAL A 162 3.27 -11.32 15.45
CA VAL A 162 4.17 -10.62 16.36
C VAL A 162 3.68 -9.19 16.50
N ARG A 163 3.15 -8.83 17.67
CA ARG A 163 2.43 -7.57 17.87
C ARG A 163 2.97 -6.80 19.07
N SER A 164 2.91 -5.48 18.98
CA SER A 164 3.15 -4.57 20.10
C SER A 164 1.99 -3.58 20.24
N ASN A 165 1.71 -3.15 21.48
CA ASN A 165 0.76 -2.08 21.77
C ASN A 165 1.36 -0.67 21.71
N ILE A 166 2.66 -0.55 21.42
CA ILE A 166 3.32 0.74 21.24
C ILE A 166 2.57 1.52 20.14
N SER A 167 2.43 2.83 20.30
CA SER A 167 1.71 3.65 19.32
C SER A 167 2.67 4.27 18.30
N TYR A 168 2.11 4.85 17.24
CA TYR A 168 2.85 5.63 16.24
C TYR A 168 3.44 6.94 16.81
N ASP A 169 3.01 7.37 18.00
CA ASP A 169 3.37 8.64 18.60
C ASP A 169 4.76 8.56 19.24
N ALA A 170 5.78 8.85 18.44
CA ALA A 170 7.18 8.76 18.85
C ALA A 170 7.55 9.74 19.97
N ASP A 171 6.82 10.85 20.11
CA ASP A 171 7.09 11.86 21.14
C ASP A 171 6.73 11.34 22.54
N VAL A 172 5.77 10.41 22.63
CA VAL A 172 5.34 9.79 23.89
C VAL A 172 6.27 8.65 24.34
N PHE A 173 7.02 8.04 23.42
CA PHE A 173 7.79 6.81 23.69
C PHE A 173 9.31 7.01 23.58
N SER A 174 9.82 8.18 23.97
CA SER A 174 11.26 8.32 24.22
C SER A 174 11.71 7.26 25.25
N GLY A 175 12.82 6.56 24.97
CA GLY A 175 13.34 5.49 25.82
C GLY A 175 12.94 4.06 25.43
N ILE A 176 12.00 3.84 24.50
CA ILE A 176 11.72 2.50 23.97
C ILE A 176 12.54 2.26 22.69
N ASN A 177 13.29 1.16 22.66
CA ASN A 177 13.97 0.69 21.46
C ASN A 177 13.65 -0.79 21.18
N GLY A 178 13.06 -1.07 20.02
CA GLY A 178 12.71 -2.42 19.60
C GLY A 178 13.56 -2.90 18.42
N SER A 179 13.90 -4.18 18.42
CA SER A 179 14.41 -4.87 17.23
C SER A 179 13.72 -6.22 17.06
N LEU A 180 13.37 -6.55 15.81
CA LEU A 180 12.89 -7.85 15.39
C LEU A 180 13.88 -8.40 14.37
N SER A 181 14.38 -9.60 14.62
CA SER A 181 15.16 -10.38 13.65
C SER A 181 14.44 -11.69 13.36
N VAL A 182 14.15 -11.95 12.09
CA VAL A 182 13.52 -13.19 11.64
C VAL A 182 14.53 -13.95 10.81
N THR A 183 14.92 -15.13 11.27
CA THR A 183 15.98 -15.95 10.68
C THR A 183 15.52 -17.40 10.51
N LEU A 184 16.23 -18.20 9.73
CA LEU A 184 16.05 -19.65 9.74
C LEU A 184 16.75 -20.27 10.96
N ASN A 185 16.15 -21.31 11.52
CA ASN A 185 16.78 -22.11 12.55
C ASN A 185 17.94 -22.92 11.93
N GLU A 186 19.10 -22.87 12.57
CA GLU A 186 20.27 -23.65 12.15
C GLU A 186 20.04 -25.16 12.31
N ASP A 187 19.23 -25.57 13.29
CA ASP A 187 18.82 -26.97 13.45
C ASP A 187 17.69 -27.34 12.49
N LYS A 188 18.05 -28.06 11.42
CA LYS A 188 17.11 -28.60 10.42
C LYS A 188 16.08 -29.59 10.98
N LYS A 189 16.28 -30.09 12.21
CA LYS A 189 15.33 -30.99 12.87
C LYS A 189 14.22 -30.23 13.58
N GLU A 190 14.41 -28.95 13.86
CA GLU A 190 13.41 -28.13 14.51
C GLU A 190 12.22 -27.92 13.57
N LYS A 191 11.03 -28.23 14.06
CA LYS A 191 9.77 -28.10 13.31
C LYS A 191 8.93 -26.92 13.79
N ASP A 192 9.21 -26.45 15.00
CA ASP A 192 8.52 -25.34 15.60
C ASP A 192 9.24 -24.02 15.29
N ILE A 193 8.47 -22.95 15.29
CA ILE A 193 8.97 -21.58 15.33
C ILE A 193 9.45 -21.31 16.75
N MET A 194 10.69 -20.85 16.87
CA MET A 194 11.28 -20.46 18.14
C MET A 194 11.23 -18.95 18.28
N PHE A 195 10.58 -18.46 19.34
CA PHE A 195 10.68 -17.07 19.77
C PHE A 195 11.71 -16.96 20.88
N ILE A 196 12.61 -15.99 20.77
CA ILE A 196 13.56 -15.62 21.81
C ILE A 196 13.39 -14.12 22.03
N VAL A 197 12.95 -13.73 23.22
CA VAL A 197 12.73 -12.33 23.59
C VAL A 197 13.71 -11.95 24.67
N ASN A 198 14.57 -10.99 24.39
CA ASN A 198 15.45 -10.36 25.37
C ASN A 198 14.89 -8.99 25.71
N LEU A 199 14.62 -8.78 26.99
CA LEU A 199 14.13 -7.55 27.57
C LEU A 199 15.23 -6.94 28.43
N LEU A 200 15.61 -5.70 28.12
CA LEU A 200 16.48 -4.87 28.93
C LEU A 200 15.65 -3.70 29.47
N SER A 201 15.67 -3.51 30.78
CA SER A 201 14.91 -2.44 31.44
C SER A 201 15.76 -1.72 32.48
N SER A 202 15.64 -0.40 32.59
CA SER A 202 16.32 0.39 33.63
C SER A 202 15.84 0.08 35.05
N ARG A 203 14.57 -0.29 35.24
CA ARG A 203 13.95 -0.52 36.56
C ARG A 203 13.12 -1.80 36.61
N SER A 204 13.09 -2.42 37.80
CA SER A 204 12.33 -3.66 38.03
C SER A 204 10.82 -3.45 37.89
N LYS A 205 10.31 -2.28 38.28
CA LYS A 205 8.92 -1.89 38.07
C LYS A 205 8.54 -1.89 36.59
N LEU A 206 9.36 -1.25 35.75
CA LEU A 206 9.15 -1.19 34.29
C LEU A 206 9.16 -2.58 33.65
N ARG A 207 10.09 -3.47 34.07
CA ARG A 207 10.10 -4.88 33.67
C ARG A 207 8.80 -5.59 33.99
N ASN A 208 8.29 -5.41 35.21
CA ASN A 208 7.09 -6.09 35.69
C ASN A 208 5.80 -5.55 35.04
N GLU A 209 5.78 -4.27 34.67
CA GLU A 209 4.66 -3.65 33.95
C GLU A 209 4.67 -3.96 32.44
N THR A 210 5.82 -4.33 31.90
CA THR A 210 5.96 -4.80 30.52
C THR A 210 5.52 -6.26 30.43
N ASN A 211 4.47 -6.56 29.65
CA ASN A 211 3.96 -7.91 29.48
C ASN A 211 4.39 -8.50 28.13
N VAL A 212 5.15 -9.59 28.17
CA VAL A 212 5.50 -10.40 27.00
C VAL A 212 4.68 -11.69 27.06
N CYS A 213 3.69 -11.80 26.17
CA CYS A 213 2.70 -12.87 26.18
C CYS A 213 2.79 -13.74 24.93
N PHE A 214 2.75 -15.06 25.13
CA PHE A 214 2.68 -16.05 24.06
C PHE A 214 1.30 -16.72 24.04
N THR A 215 0.77 -16.94 22.84
CA THR A 215 -0.54 -17.57 22.62
C THR A 215 -0.44 -18.65 21.54
N ASP A 216 -0.97 -19.85 21.79
CA ASP A 216 -0.92 -20.98 20.84
C ASP A 216 -2.09 -21.03 19.84
N THR A 217 -3.18 -20.33 20.13
CA THR A 217 -4.46 -20.48 19.43
C THR A 217 -5.12 -19.16 19.11
N GLY A 218 -5.99 -19.16 18.09
CA GLY A 218 -6.79 -18.00 17.72
C GLY A 218 -6.04 -16.99 16.84
N PRO A 219 -6.63 -15.80 16.61
CA PRO A 219 -6.09 -14.81 15.67
C PRO A 219 -4.84 -14.08 16.19
N ASN A 220 -4.53 -14.19 17.48
CA ASN A 220 -3.33 -13.61 18.11
C ASN A 220 -2.28 -14.67 18.42
N ARG A 221 -2.35 -15.81 17.73
CA ARG A 221 -1.38 -16.87 17.88
C ARG A 221 0.02 -16.34 17.58
N GLY A 222 0.96 -16.53 18.50
CA GLY A 222 2.30 -15.95 18.44
C GLY A 222 2.65 -15.09 19.65
N LEU A 223 3.33 -13.97 19.41
CA LEU A 223 3.91 -13.10 20.43
C LEU A 223 3.17 -11.75 20.46
N THR A 224 2.73 -11.34 21.65
CA THR A 224 2.19 -10.00 21.89
C THR A 224 2.96 -9.31 23.02
N ILE A 225 3.39 -8.08 22.77
CA ILE A 225 4.16 -7.24 23.69
C ILE A 225 3.26 -6.09 24.13
N TYR A 226 3.14 -5.91 25.45
CA TYR A 226 2.46 -4.77 26.05
C TYR A 226 3.45 -3.96 26.86
N THR A 227 3.76 -2.75 26.43
CA THR A 227 4.51 -1.77 27.20
C THR A 227 3.55 -0.84 27.97
N PRO A 228 3.96 -0.31 29.14
CA PRO A 228 3.18 0.70 29.83
C PRO A 228 3.02 1.95 28.96
N LYS A 229 1.92 2.69 29.17
CA LYS A 229 1.61 3.91 28.42
C LYS A 229 2.47 5.10 28.84
N GLU A 230 2.89 5.11 30.09
CA GLU A 230 3.62 6.19 30.72
C GLU A 230 4.98 5.64 31.15
N LEU A 231 6.04 6.28 30.66
CA LEU A 231 7.43 6.01 31.05
C LEU A 231 7.92 7.21 31.85
N GLU A 232 8.70 6.98 32.90
CA GLU A 232 9.41 8.07 33.56
C GLU A 232 10.56 8.58 32.67
N PRO A 233 11.02 9.83 32.83
CA PRO A 233 12.06 10.41 31.95
C PRO A 233 13.37 9.62 31.91
N ASP A 234 13.71 8.92 32.99
CA ASP A 234 14.91 8.08 33.11
C ASP A 234 14.65 6.60 32.75
N ASP A 235 13.42 6.27 32.32
CA ASP A 235 13.08 4.92 31.89
C ASP A 235 13.66 4.63 30.52
N SER A 236 14.25 3.43 30.41
CA SER A 236 14.64 2.88 29.13
C SER A 236 14.25 1.41 29.06
N LEU A 237 13.69 1.06 27.93
CA LEU A 237 13.16 -0.26 27.62
C LEU A 237 13.70 -0.68 26.26
N SER A 238 14.53 -1.71 26.22
CA SER A 238 15.00 -2.30 24.97
C SER A 238 14.49 -3.73 24.83
N LEU A 239 13.83 -3.99 23.70
CA LEU A 239 13.32 -5.31 23.34
C LEU A 239 14.05 -5.82 22.10
N ALA A 240 14.70 -6.96 22.21
CA ALA A 240 15.25 -7.68 21.08
C ALA A 240 14.50 -9.00 20.91
N VAL A 241 13.71 -9.08 19.84
CA VAL A 241 12.93 -10.26 19.46
C VAL A 241 13.67 -10.98 18.35
N GLN A 242 13.97 -12.25 18.57
CA GLN A 242 14.48 -13.14 17.55
C GLN A 242 13.44 -14.21 17.28
N VAL A 243 13.08 -14.39 16.01
CA VAL A 243 12.17 -15.43 15.55
C VAL A 243 12.96 -16.35 14.64
N GLN A 244 13.12 -17.60 15.05
CA GLN A 244 13.79 -18.62 14.23
C GLN A 244 12.73 -19.53 13.63
N LEU A 245 12.63 -19.51 12.31
CA LEU A 245 11.68 -20.29 11.53
C LEU A 245 12.31 -21.64 11.16
N PRO A 246 11.54 -22.74 11.15
CA PRO A 246 12.06 -24.03 10.70
C PRO A 246 12.46 -23.96 9.21
N THR A 247 13.47 -24.74 8.80
CA THR A 247 14.01 -24.67 7.44
C THR A 247 13.05 -25.14 6.35
N THR A 248 12.08 -25.99 6.69
CA THR A 248 11.13 -26.59 5.74
C THR A 248 9.72 -26.49 6.30
N ALA A 249 9.14 -25.29 6.24
CA ALA A 249 7.73 -25.10 6.56
C ALA A 249 7.06 -24.18 5.54
N THR A 250 5.75 -24.34 5.42
CA THR A 250 4.89 -23.38 4.73
C THR A 250 4.01 -22.75 5.80
N ILE A 251 4.24 -21.45 6.03
CA ILE A 251 3.45 -20.68 6.99
C ILE A 251 2.34 -20.00 6.21
N GLU A 252 1.08 -20.19 6.63
CA GLU A 252 -0.08 -19.67 5.91
C GLU A 252 -0.08 -18.13 5.94
N THR A 253 -0.02 -17.56 7.14
CA THR A 253 0.04 -16.11 7.32
C THR A 253 1.04 -15.77 8.42
N PHE A 254 1.98 -14.88 8.12
CA PHE A 254 2.86 -14.27 9.12
C PHE A 254 2.60 -12.77 9.16
N LEU A 255 2.25 -12.25 10.33
CA LEU A 255 1.89 -10.85 10.52
C LEU A 255 2.77 -10.21 11.58
N THR A 256 3.36 -9.06 11.28
CA THR A 256 4.02 -8.20 12.27
C THR A 256 3.35 -6.84 12.36
N TYR A 257 3.16 -6.39 13.60
CA TYR A 257 2.72 -5.04 13.92
C TYR A 257 3.62 -4.51 15.03
N LEU A 258 4.71 -3.88 14.63
CA LEU A 258 5.77 -3.47 15.54
C LEU A 258 6.19 -2.02 15.29
N PRO A 259 5.35 -1.06 15.70
CA PRO A 259 5.74 0.34 15.72
C PRO A 259 6.98 0.53 16.60
N LEU A 260 7.93 1.32 16.11
CA LEU A 260 9.25 1.56 16.73
C LEU A 260 10.22 0.36 16.76
N PHE A 261 9.98 -0.71 16.00
CA PHE A 261 10.97 -1.78 15.87
C PHE A 261 11.75 -1.65 14.57
N THR A 262 13.08 -1.78 14.66
CA THR A 262 13.88 -2.12 13.48
C THR A 262 13.57 -3.57 13.12
N GLN A 263 13.16 -3.84 11.89
CA GLN A 263 12.78 -5.19 11.46
C GLN A 263 13.77 -5.69 10.42
N HIS A 264 14.42 -6.81 10.72
CA HIS A 264 15.37 -7.48 9.83
C HIS A 264 14.88 -8.90 9.52
N TRP A 265 14.81 -9.23 8.23
CA TRP A 265 14.31 -10.52 7.76
C TRP A 265 15.37 -11.21 6.91
N ASP A 266 15.98 -12.28 7.43
CA ASP A 266 16.97 -13.08 6.72
C ASP A 266 16.57 -14.56 6.71
N ILE A 267 15.67 -14.89 5.79
CA ILE A 267 15.05 -16.22 5.70
C ILE A 267 15.73 -17.08 4.61
N GLY A 268 16.68 -16.53 3.85
CA GLY A 268 17.36 -17.26 2.78
C GLY A 268 16.40 -17.86 1.74
N ARG A 269 16.80 -18.98 1.13
CA ARG A 269 15.97 -19.72 0.16
C ARG A 269 15.41 -20.97 0.83
N GLY A 270 14.12 -21.26 0.65
CA GLY A 270 13.51 -22.53 1.04
C GLY A 270 12.25 -22.42 1.90
N LEU A 271 12.02 -21.27 2.53
CA LEU A 271 10.76 -20.98 3.19
C LEU A 271 9.86 -20.15 2.27
N SER A 272 8.57 -20.46 2.25
CA SER A 272 7.57 -19.68 1.53
C SER A 272 6.38 -19.38 2.43
N PHE A 273 5.88 -18.15 2.37
CA PHE A 273 4.66 -17.74 3.05
C PHE A 273 3.45 -17.77 2.10
N GLY A 274 2.27 -18.12 2.60
CA GLY A 274 1.03 -17.84 1.88
C GLY A 274 0.80 -16.33 1.78
N GLN A 275 0.82 -15.68 2.94
CA GLN A 275 0.68 -14.24 3.11
C GLN A 275 1.67 -13.72 4.17
N LEU A 276 2.37 -12.64 3.85
CA LEU A 276 3.30 -11.96 4.75
C LEU A 276 2.90 -10.49 4.89
N ILE A 277 2.58 -10.06 6.10
CA ILE A 277 2.17 -8.69 6.41
C ILE A 277 3.16 -8.11 7.41
N ILE A 278 3.86 -7.04 7.02
CA ILE A 278 4.88 -6.40 7.85
C ILE A 278 4.50 -4.94 8.03
N GLU A 279 4.19 -4.56 9.26
CA GLU A 279 3.85 -3.17 9.60
C GLU A 279 4.88 -2.56 10.56
N GLY A 280 5.37 -1.37 10.20
CA GLY A 280 6.32 -0.55 10.93
C GLY A 280 6.01 0.94 10.81
N THR A 281 6.83 1.78 11.44
CA THR A 281 6.56 3.22 11.55
C THR A 281 7.79 4.09 11.34
N ASN A 282 8.68 4.11 12.33
CA ASN A 282 9.78 5.07 12.42
C ASN A 282 11.14 4.43 12.18
N ASN A 283 11.20 3.10 12.24
CA ASN A 283 12.43 2.33 12.12
C ASN A 283 12.45 1.55 10.81
N PRO A 284 13.64 1.29 10.25
CA PRO A 284 13.79 0.68 8.94
C PRO A 284 13.30 -0.76 8.92
N ILE A 285 12.70 -1.15 7.79
CA ILE A 285 12.36 -2.54 7.48
C ILE A 285 13.34 -3.01 6.41
N SER A 286 14.16 -4.00 6.76
CA SER A 286 15.16 -4.59 5.88
C SER A 286 14.82 -6.06 5.64
N CYS A 287 14.51 -6.38 4.39
CA CYS A 287 14.17 -7.71 3.94
C CYS A 287 15.31 -8.27 3.08
N GLY A 288 15.82 -9.45 3.43
CA GLY A 288 16.82 -10.16 2.65
C GLY A 288 16.21 -10.70 1.35
N ASN A 289 15.93 -12.00 1.31
CA ASN A 289 15.23 -12.64 0.21
C ASN A 289 13.93 -13.27 0.72
N LEU A 290 12.81 -12.59 0.52
CA LEU A 290 11.50 -13.05 0.99
C LEU A 290 10.73 -13.71 -0.15
N THR A 291 10.28 -14.94 0.06
CA THR A 291 9.42 -15.65 -0.89
C THR A 291 8.02 -15.82 -0.31
N ALA A 292 6.99 -15.33 -0.99
CA ALA A 292 5.60 -15.54 -0.59
C ALA A 292 4.63 -15.46 -1.75
N SER A 293 3.40 -15.95 -1.56
CA SER A 293 2.34 -15.70 -2.54
C SER A 293 1.88 -14.24 -2.49
N GLN A 294 1.68 -13.69 -1.30
CA GLN A 294 1.31 -12.29 -1.07
C GLN A 294 2.21 -11.64 -0.03
N ILE A 295 2.71 -10.44 -0.32
CA ILE A 295 3.52 -9.63 0.61
C ILE A 295 2.93 -8.23 0.69
N SER A 296 2.71 -7.73 1.90
CA SER A 296 2.33 -6.36 2.18
C SER A 296 3.27 -5.78 3.22
N VAL A 297 4.05 -4.77 2.84
CA VAL A 297 4.96 -4.06 3.76
C VAL A 297 4.50 -2.62 3.86
N LYS A 298 4.13 -2.19 5.06
CA LYS A 298 3.74 -0.83 5.37
C LYS A 298 4.72 -0.22 6.35
N ASN A 299 5.28 0.93 5.98
CA ASN A 299 6.06 1.77 6.88
C ASN A 299 5.50 3.20 6.82
N VAL A 300 5.96 4.11 7.68
CA VAL A 300 5.47 5.50 7.62
C VAL A 300 6.61 6.46 7.31
N LEU A 301 7.64 6.46 8.14
CA LEU A 301 8.72 7.45 8.13
C LEU A 301 10.05 6.86 7.68
N ALA A 302 10.24 5.56 7.86
CA ALA A 302 11.49 4.88 7.61
C ALA A 302 11.51 4.11 6.28
N PRO A 303 12.71 3.81 5.75
CA PRO A 303 12.86 3.12 4.49
C PRO A 303 12.33 1.68 4.53
N ILE A 304 11.96 1.19 3.34
CA ILE A 304 11.68 -0.21 3.06
C ILE A 304 12.72 -0.68 2.05
N ASN A 305 13.59 -1.61 2.47
CA ASN A 305 14.68 -2.11 1.65
C ASN A 305 14.59 -3.63 1.54
N GLY A 306 14.72 -4.23 0.35
CA GLY A 306 14.94 -5.67 0.27
C GLY A 306 14.67 -6.37 -1.06
N ALA A 307 14.81 -7.69 -1.07
CA ALA A 307 14.48 -8.54 -2.21
C ALA A 307 13.23 -9.41 -1.95
N PHE A 308 12.33 -9.41 -2.93
CA PHE A 308 11.01 -10.03 -2.83
C PHE A 308 10.76 -10.94 -4.03
N ASN A 309 10.40 -12.19 -3.78
CA ASN A 309 9.95 -13.15 -4.78
C ASN A 309 8.48 -13.48 -4.53
N VAL A 310 7.62 -13.03 -5.44
CA VAL A 310 6.17 -12.99 -5.20
C VAL A 310 5.40 -13.60 -6.37
N THR A 311 4.43 -14.46 -6.07
CA THR A 311 3.61 -15.09 -7.12
C THR A 311 2.32 -14.32 -7.43
N ASN A 312 1.66 -13.75 -6.42
CA ASN A 312 0.33 -13.15 -6.59
C ASN A 312 0.34 -11.63 -6.40
N SER A 313 0.80 -11.12 -5.27
CA SER A 313 0.77 -9.66 -5.03
C SER A 313 1.85 -9.15 -4.08
N LEU A 314 2.51 -8.06 -4.45
CA LEU A 314 3.45 -7.30 -3.63
C LEU A 314 2.95 -5.87 -3.47
N SER A 315 2.79 -5.41 -2.24
CA SER A 315 2.46 -4.03 -1.91
C SER A 315 3.51 -3.46 -0.96
N LEU A 316 4.20 -2.40 -1.38
CA LEU A 316 5.14 -1.64 -0.56
C LEU A 316 4.60 -0.21 -0.41
N ASP A 317 4.27 0.18 0.81
CA ASP A 317 3.61 1.46 1.11
C ASP A 317 4.37 2.20 2.21
N THR A 318 4.71 3.46 1.95
CA THR A 318 5.34 4.36 2.91
C THR A 318 4.95 5.81 2.69
N VAL A 319 5.17 6.69 3.67
CA VAL A 319 4.82 8.13 3.50
C VAL A 319 6.08 8.94 3.20
N ARG A 320 7.15 8.71 3.95
CA ARG A 320 8.41 9.46 3.86
C ARG A 320 9.64 8.57 3.73
N GLY A 321 9.52 7.26 3.84
CA GLY A 321 10.64 6.36 3.60
C GLY A 321 10.92 6.20 2.10
N PRO A 322 12.18 6.07 1.66
CA PRO A 322 12.45 5.57 0.32
C PRO A 322 12.10 4.08 0.23
N ILE A 323 11.78 3.62 -0.98
CA ILE A 323 11.59 2.21 -1.30
C ILE A 323 12.76 1.76 -2.18
N LEU A 324 13.54 0.80 -1.69
CA LEU A 324 14.65 0.16 -2.41
C LEU A 324 14.35 -1.33 -2.57
N ALA A 325 13.87 -1.74 -3.74
CA ALA A 325 13.33 -3.09 -3.93
C ALA A 325 13.95 -3.84 -5.13
N ASP A 326 14.33 -5.10 -4.90
CA ASP A 326 14.62 -6.08 -5.96
C ASP A 326 13.47 -7.10 -5.99
N VAL A 327 12.65 -7.07 -7.04
CA VAL A 327 11.38 -7.79 -7.10
C VAL A 327 11.43 -8.82 -8.22
N ILE A 328 11.08 -10.06 -7.90
CA ILE A 328 10.81 -11.12 -8.86
C ILE A 328 9.31 -11.41 -8.81
N LEU A 329 8.59 -11.07 -9.87
CA LEU A 329 7.18 -11.40 -10.02
C LEU A 329 7.06 -12.70 -10.82
N THR A 330 6.50 -13.75 -10.20
CA THR A 330 6.39 -15.08 -10.81
C THR A 330 4.94 -15.44 -11.10
N GLN A 331 4.57 -15.49 -12.37
CA GLN A 331 3.26 -15.99 -12.78
C GLN A 331 3.28 -17.52 -12.88
N THR A 332 2.39 -18.19 -12.15
CA THR A 332 2.25 -19.65 -12.26
C THR A 332 1.38 -20.03 -13.47
N PRO A 333 1.59 -21.20 -14.10
CA PRO A 333 0.78 -21.62 -15.26
C PRO A 333 -0.73 -21.71 -14.97
N SER A 334 -1.08 -21.94 -13.70
CA SER A 334 -2.45 -22.07 -13.21
C SER A 334 -3.08 -20.74 -12.78
N ALA A 335 -2.32 -19.64 -12.74
CA ALA A 335 -2.81 -18.36 -12.26
C ALA A 335 -3.74 -17.70 -13.28
N ILE A 336 -5.00 -17.48 -12.86
CA ILE A 336 -6.03 -16.80 -13.65
C ILE A 336 -5.87 -15.27 -13.55
N GLN A 337 -5.37 -14.79 -12.41
CA GLN A 337 -5.14 -13.37 -12.14
C GLN A 337 -3.68 -13.00 -12.45
N PRO A 338 -3.41 -11.74 -12.85
CA PRO A 338 -2.04 -11.26 -12.97
C PRO A 338 -1.33 -11.28 -11.62
N SER A 339 0.01 -11.36 -11.64
CA SER A 339 0.81 -10.94 -10.50
C SER A 339 0.80 -9.41 -10.40
N PHE A 340 0.50 -8.89 -9.22
CA PHE A 340 0.39 -7.45 -8.95
C PHE A 340 1.59 -6.92 -8.18
N LEU A 341 2.06 -5.74 -8.56
CA LEU A 341 3.08 -4.97 -7.86
C LEU A 341 2.55 -3.55 -7.64
N SER A 342 2.51 -3.11 -6.39
CA SER A 342 2.16 -1.75 -6.00
C SER A 342 3.28 -1.15 -5.15
N LEU A 343 3.80 0.00 -5.57
CA LEU A 343 4.80 0.78 -4.88
C LEU A 343 4.21 2.18 -4.65
N ASP A 344 3.95 2.57 -3.40
CA ASP A 344 3.44 3.90 -3.05
C ASP A 344 4.35 4.55 -2.01
N THR A 345 4.80 5.77 -2.31
CA THR A 345 5.49 6.61 -1.33
C THR A 345 5.08 8.07 -1.47
N GLY A 346 4.83 8.76 -0.36
CA GLY A 346 4.49 10.17 -0.40
C GLY A 346 5.63 11.03 -0.99
N TYR A 347 6.78 11.09 -0.31
CA TYR A 347 7.77 12.13 -0.57
C TYR A 347 9.15 11.65 -0.97
N SER A 348 9.41 10.36 -0.94
CA SER A 348 10.75 9.79 -1.03
C SER A 348 10.94 8.98 -2.29
N PRO A 349 12.19 8.74 -2.74
CA PRO A 349 12.42 8.06 -4.00
C PRO A 349 11.96 6.59 -3.96
N ILE A 350 11.54 6.10 -5.12
CA ILE A 350 11.32 4.68 -5.42
C ILE A 350 12.45 4.24 -6.34
N GLU A 351 13.29 3.30 -5.91
CA GLU A 351 14.24 2.58 -6.75
C GLU A 351 13.88 1.10 -6.75
N ALA A 352 13.40 0.60 -7.89
CA ALA A 352 12.94 -0.77 -8.01
C ALA A 352 13.49 -1.45 -9.27
N LYS A 353 14.03 -2.65 -9.08
CA LYS A 353 14.37 -3.59 -10.16
C LYS A 353 13.34 -4.70 -10.15
N VAL A 354 12.65 -4.89 -11.27
CA VAL A 354 11.54 -5.84 -11.39
C VAL A 354 11.89 -6.86 -12.46
N THR A 355 12.01 -8.11 -12.05
CA THR A 355 12.22 -9.26 -12.94
C THR A 355 10.91 -10.02 -13.09
N LEU A 356 10.42 -10.14 -14.32
CA LEU A 356 9.19 -10.85 -14.66
C LEU A 356 9.50 -12.29 -15.04
N SER A 357 8.91 -13.25 -14.33
CA SER A 357 9.08 -14.68 -14.56
C SER A 357 7.74 -15.33 -14.91
N SER A 358 7.60 -15.83 -16.13
CA SER A 358 6.41 -16.58 -16.55
C SER A 358 6.80 -17.76 -17.43
N PRO A 359 6.29 -18.98 -17.18
CA PRO A 359 6.57 -20.15 -17.99
C PRO A 359 5.85 -20.14 -19.34
N THR A 360 4.81 -19.30 -19.51
CA THR A 360 3.96 -19.30 -20.70
C THR A 360 3.60 -17.90 -21.15
N SER A 361 3.55 -17.67 -22.47
CA SER A 361 2.94 -16.49 -23.06
C SER A 361 1.41 -16.63 -23.03
N GLY A 362 0.78 -16.21 -21.94
CA GLY A 362 -0.69 -16.25 -21.74
C GLY A 362 -1.43 -15.05 -22.35
N PHE A 363 -2.74 -15.20 -22.59
CA PHE A 363 -3.61 -14.22 -23.29
C PHE A 363 -4.27 -13.14 -22.39
N THR A 364 -3.73 -12.88 -21.20
CA THR A 364 -4.17 -11.83 -20.26
C THR A 364 -2.94 -11.12 -19.73
N PRO A 365 -2.98 -9.83 -19.30
CA PRO A 365 -1.83 -9.22 -18.63
C PRO A 365 -1.37 -10.19 -17.54
N CYS A 366 -0.16 -10.71 -17.69
CA CYS A 366 0.43 -11.62 -16.72
C CYS A 366 0.93 -10.82 -15.52
N PHE A 367 1.30 -9.57 -15.78
CA PHE A 367 1.90 -8.68 -14.80
C PHE A 367 1.23 -7.32 -14.81
N VAL A 368 1.01 -6.80 -13.61
CA VAL A 368 0.43 -5.49 -13.39
C VAL A 368 1.31 -4.76 -12.38
N THR A 369 1.83 -3.60 -12.74
CA THR A 369 2.76 -2.82 -11.91
C THR A 369 2.27 -1.39 -11.79
N GLN A 370 2.21 -0.90 -10.55
CA GLN A 370 1.89 0.47 -10.22
C GLN A 370 3.00 1.05 -9.34
N ALA A 371 3.48 2.23 -9.72
CA ALA A 371 4.40 3.02 -8.92
C ALA A 371 3.86 4.45 -8.79
N LYS A 372 3.75 4.94 -7.56
CA LYS A 372 3.20 6.26 -7.29
C LYS A 372 4.07 7.00 -6.28
N THR A 373 4.34 8.25 -6.59
CA THR A 373 4.86 9.19 -5.60
C THR A 373 4.37 10.60 -5.85
N PHE A 374 4.45 11.45 -4.83
CA PHE A 374 4.17 12.88 -4.98
C PHE A 374 5.45 13.68 -5.28
N ASN A 375 6.53 13.43 -4.53
CA ASN A 375 7.76 14.24 -4.62
C ASN A 375 9.05 13.42 -4.79
N GLY A 376 8.98 12.10 -4.74
CA GLY A 376 10.16 11.25 -4.93
C GLY A 376 10.54 11.07 -6.40
N ALA A 377 11.84 10.90 -6.68
CA ALA A 377 12.24 10.38 -7.99
C ALA A 377 11.77 8.93 -8.12
N ILE A 378 11.29 8.52 -9.29
CA ILE A 378 10.97 7.12 -9.58
C ILE A 378 12.02 6.59 -10.54
N GLN A 379 12.74 5.54 -10.12
CA GLN A 379 13.64 4.76 -10.96
C GLN A 379 13.13 3.31 -10.99
N LEU A 380 12.50 2.94 -12.10
CA LEU A 380 11.86 1.64 -12.28
C LEU A 380 12.49 0.92 -13.47
N ASP A 381 13.19 -0.18 -13.20
CA ASP A 381 13.80 -1.04 -14.22
C ASP A 381 13.03 -2.36 -14.29
N ILE A 382 12.34 -2.62 -15.41
CA ILE A 382 11.54 -3.83 -15.60
C ILE A 382 12.13 -4.66 -16.73
N SER A 383 12.52 -5.89 -16.38
CA SER A 383 13.07 -6.86 -17.32
C SER A 383 12.37 -8.20 -17.17
N HIS A 384 12.31 -8.96 -18.25
CA HIS A 384 11.87 -10.35 -18.21
C HIS A 384 13.06 -11.24 -17.91
N ASP A 385 12.85 -12.28 -17.11
CA ASP A 385 13.83 -13.35 -16.93
C ASP A 385 14.25 -13.94 -18.28
N GLN A 386 15.49 -14.43 -18.39
CA GLN A 386 16.04 -14.96 -19.63
C GLN A 386 15.14 -16.03 -20.26
N HIS A 387 14.55 -16.89 -19.44
CA HIS A 387 13.71 -18.02 -19.88
C HIS A 387 12.25 -17.64 -20.11
N THR A 388 11.84 -16.43 -19.72
CA THR A 388 10.46 -15.98 -19.87
C THR A 388 10.21 -15.49 -21.31
N PRO A 389 9.20 -16.01 -22.03
CA PRO A 389 8.82 -15.47 -23.34
C PRO A 389 8.28 -14.04 -23.22
N SER A 390 8.08 -13.34 -24.34
CA SER A 390 7.42 -12.02 -24.33
C SER A 390 6.04 -12.17 -23.68
N SER A 391 5.84 -11.48 -22.55
CA SER A 391 4.65 -11.56 -21.74
C SER A 391 3.96 -10.19 -21.67
N SER A 392 2.65 -10.23 -21.44
CA SER A 392 1.80 -9.04 -21.35
C SER A 392 2.01 -8.35 -20.00
N LEU A 393 2.35 -7.07 -20.07
CA LEU A 393 2.71 -6.23 -18.93
C LEU A 393 1.87 -4.95 -18.95
N SER A 394 1.23 -4.62 -17.83
CA SER A 394 0.56 -3.34 -17.62
C SER A 394 1.31 -2.52 -16.58
N VAL A 395 1.90 -1.39 -16.96
CA VAL A 395 2.65 -0.50 -16.07
C VAL A 395 1.92 0.82 -15.95
N GLN A 396 1.72 1.29 -14.73
CA GLN A 396 1.22 2.62 -14.43
C GLN A 396 2.19 3.34 -13.48
N VAL A 397 2.70 4.49 -13.90
CA VAL A 397 3.57 5.33 -13.09
C VAL A 397 2.95 6.71 -12.93
N GLN A 398 2.83 7.16 -11.70
CA GLN A 398 2.28 8.47 -11.36
C GLN A 398 3.26 9.25 -10.49
N ASN A 399 3.65 10.44 -10.94
CA ASN A 399 4.48 11.37 -10.20
C ASN A 399 3.90 12.79 -10.28
N ALA A 400 4.29 13.68 -9.37
CA ALA A 400 3.91 15.09 -9.46
C ALA A 400 5.11 16.02 -9.66
N LEU A 401 6.16 15.89 -8.86
CA LEU A 401 7.22 16.91 -8.76
C LEU A 401 8.62 16.47 -9.20
N ALA A 402 8.99 15.20 -9.01
CA ALA A 402 10.35 14.74 -9.28
C ALA A 402 10.43 13.84 -10.52
N GLU A 403 11.63 13.66 -11.07
CA GLU A 403 11.86 12.91 -12.31
C GLU A 403 11.34 11.47 -12.22
N SER A 404 10.78 10.98 -13.32
CA SER A 404 10.39 9.57 -13.47
C SER A 404 11.17 8.93 -14.62
N ASN A 405 11.99 7.94 -14.28
CA ASN A 405 12.82 7.16 -15.19
C ASN A 405 12.35 5.70 -15.19
N VAL A 406 11.76 5.27 -16.30
CA VAL A 406 11.24 3.91 -16.48
C VAL A 406 12.00 3.23 -17.61
N ARG A 407 12.59 2.08 -17.32
CA ARG A 407 13.29 1.25 -18.31
C ARG A 407 12.56 -0.06 -18.52
N LEU A 408 12.35 -0.42 -19.77
CA LEU A 408 11.71 -1.66 -20.18
C LEU A 408 12.63 -2.42 -21.13
N ASP A 409 12.70 -3.73 -20.97
CA ASP A 409 13.56 -4.57 -21.82
C ASP A 409 13.07 -4.72 -23.29
N SER A 410 13.87 -5.46 -24.07
CA SER A 410 13.57 -5.74 -25.47
C SER A 410 12.43 -6.73 -25.70
N LYS A 411 11.95 -7.42 -24.64
CA LYS A 411 10.82 -8.36 -24.71
C LYS A 411 9.48 -7.67 -24.52
N PHE A 412 9.45 -6.44 -24.01
CA PHE A 412 8.24 -5.62 -23.97
C PHE A 412 7.67 -5.36 -25.38
N GLN A 413 6.38 -5.59 -25.57
CA GLN A 413 5.67 -5.28 -26.82
C GLN A 413 4.27 -4.76 -26.51
N GLY A 414 3.96 -3.56 -26.97
CA GLY A 414 2.64 -2.96 -26.80
C GLY A 414 2.63 -1.43 -26.86
N MET A 415 1.58 -0.88 -26.26
CA MET A 415 1.27 0.55 -26.27
C MET A 415 2.00 1.29 -25.15
N PHE A 416 2.46 2.51 -25.44
CA PHE A 416 2.95 3.44 -24.44
C PHE A 416 2.23 4.80 -24.54
N ASN A 417 1.93 5.39 -23.38
CA ASN A 417 1.37 6.72 -23.23
C ASN A 417 2.10 7.44 -22.11
N VAL A 418 2.94 8.41 -22.47
CA VAL A 418 3.76 9.18 -21.54
C VAL A 418 3.36 10.64 -21.65
N GLN A 419 3.00 11.26 -20.53
CA GLN A 419 2.54 12.65 -20.53
C GLN A 419 2.97 13.40 -19.27
N THR A 420 3.38 14.65 -19.45
CA THR A 420 3.62 15.63 -18.39
C THR A 420 2.95 16.95 -18.75
N LYS A 421 2.56 17.78 -17.77
CA LYS A 421 1.86 19.03 -18.06
C LYS A 421 2.80 20.21 -18.27
N LEU A 422 3.89 20.31 -17.50
CA LEU A 422 4.77 21.49 -17.50
C LEU A 422 6.23 21.21 -17.86
N ASP A 423 6.60 19.97 -18.18
CA ASP A 423 7.99 19.61 -18.49
C ASP A 423 8.12 18.79 -19.80
N GLN A 424 9.26 18.13 -20.01
CA GLN A 424 9.61 17.38 -21.20
C GLN A 424 9.47 15.87 -21.02
N VAL A 425 9.04 15.22 -22.08
CA VAL A 425 9.01 13.76 -22.24
C VAL A 425 10.12 13.35 -23.18
N THR A 426 10.96 12.42 -22.74
CA THR A 426 12.00 11.80 -23.57
C THR A 426 11.75 10.30 -23.67
N VAL A 427 11.53 9.81 -24.89
CA VAL A 427 11.46 8.37 -25.18
C VAL A 427 12.75 7.94 -25.85
N ARG A 428 13.53 7.09 -25.17
CA ARG A 428 14.76 6.49 -25.67
C ARG A 428 14.46 5.08 -26.16
N HIS A 429 15.18 4.66 -27.18
CA HIS A 429 15.09 3.31 -27.70
C HIS A 429 16.44 2.86 -28.24
N SER A 430 16.66 1.54 -28.25
CA SER A 430 17.89 0.95 -28.81
C SER A 430 18.04 1.26 -30.31
N ALA A 431 19.28 1.43 -30.78
CA ALA A 431 19.60 1.72 -32.18
C ALA A 431 19.11 0.65 -33.19
N SER A 432 18.79 -0.55 -32.70
CA SER A 432 18.20 -1.62 -33.50
C SER A 432 16.72 -1.41 -33.84
N VAL A 433 16.05 -0.45 -33.19
CA VAL A 433 14.64 -0.13 -33.43
C VAL A 433 14.51 0.79 -34.63
N ILE A 434 13.71 0.37 -35.62
CA ILE A 434 13.45 1.19 -36.82
C ILE A 434 12.28 2.12 -36.52
N ASN A 435 12.46 3.42 -36.79
CA ASN A 435 11.39 4.41 -36.75
C ASN A 435 10.41 4.14 -37.89
N GLY A 436 9.22 3.64 -37.55
CA GLY A 436 8.13 3.48 -38.49
C GLY A 436 7.46 4.83 -38.75
N SER A 437 7.42 5.27 -40.00
CA SER A 437 6.67 6.47 -40.38
C SER A 437 5.17 6.19 -40.33
N SER A 438 4.44 6.89 -39.47
CA SER A 438 2.96 6.82 -39.33
C SER A 438 2.19 7.33 -40.55
N ALA A 439 2.88 7.78 -41.61
CA ALA A 439 2.31 8.38 -42.82
C ALA A 439 1.85 7.37 -43.89
N ALA A 440 2.12 6.07 -43.73
CA ALA A 440 1.57 5.06 -44.62
C ALA A 440 0.14 4.73 -44.18
N GLY A 441 -0.86 5.17 -44.96
CA GLY A 441 -2.26 4.84 -44.73
C GLY A 441 -2.52 3.33 -44.57
N PRO A 442 -3.73 2.92 -44.18
CA PRO A 442 -4.09 1.53 -43.82
C PRO A 442 -3.95 0.46 -44.94
N GLY A 443 -3.28 0.78 -46.05
CA GLY A 443 -2.98 -0.14 -47.14
C GLY A 443 -1.69 -0.94 -46.87
N ARG A 444 -1.86 -2.21 -46.52
CA ARG A 444 -0.90 -3.34 -46.64
C ARG A 444 0.57 -2.91 -46.86
N GLN A 445 1.37 -2.85 -45.79
CA GLN A 445 2.81 -3.05 -45.93
C GLN A 445 3.08 -4.55 -46.08
N PRO A 446 3.44 -5.06 -47.27
CA PRO A 446 3.75 -6.46 -47.45
C PRO A 446 5.20 -6.70 -47.01
N GLY A 447 5.40 -7.46 -45.93
CA GLY A 447 6.71 -8.06 -45.63
C GLY A 447 7.65 -7.27 -44.72
N GLY A 448 7.13 -6.63 -43.66
CA GLY A 448 7.99 -6.21 -42.56
C GLY A 448 8.69 -7.43 -41.95
N ASP A 449 10.02 -7.38 -41.85
CA ASP A 449 10.84 -8.45 -41.25
C ASP A 449 10.38 -8.69 -39.79
N PRO A 450 9.82 -9.87 -39.45
CA PRO A 450 9.33 -10.16 -38.11
C PRO A 450 10.45 -10.17 -37.06
N SER A 451 11.72 -10.19 -37.48
CA SER A 451 12.87 -10.07 -36.60
C SER A 451 13.13 -8.64 -36.13
N LYS A 452 12.62 -7.62 -36.82
CA LYS A 452 12.91 -6.21 -36.53
C LYS A 452 11.85 -5.60 -35.63
N ARG A 453 12.29 -4.95 -34.56
CA ARG A 453 11.44 -4.18 -33.65
C ARG A 453 11.17 -2.81 -34.29
N THR A 454 9.91 -2.41 -34.35
CA THR A 454 9.49 -1.12 -34.90
C THR A 454 8.81 -0.30 -33.82
N ILE A 455 9.06 1.01 -33.84
CA ILE A 455 8.36 2.00 -33.02
C ILE A 455 7.50 2.87 -33.92
N ILE A 456 6.23 3.04 -33.56
CA ILE A 456 5.25 3.81 -34.31
C ILE A 456 4.67 4.86 -33.36
N TYR A 457 4.95 6.13 -33.62
CA TYR A 457 4.40 7.23 -32.84
C TYR A 457 3.02 7.65 -33.39
N ASP A 458 2.03 7.66 -32.51
CA ASP A 458 0.70 8.23 -32.76
C ASP A 458 0.69 9.74 -32.49
N GLN A 459 1.38 10.14 -31.42
CA GLN A 459 1.51 11.53 -31.01
C GLN A 459 2.89 11.74 -30.40
N LEU A 460 3.59 12.79 -30.84
CA LEU A 460 4.87 13.19 -30.28
C LEU A 460 4.91 14.71 -30.15
N SER A 461 4.98 15.20 -28.92
CA SER A 461 5.14 16.60 -28.56
C SER A 461 6.06 16.72 -27.34
N PRO A 462 6.57 17.92 -26.99
CA PRO A 462 7.47 18.07 -25.85
C PRO A 462 6.92 17.51 -24.54
N GLY A 463 5.62 17.66 -24.27
CA GLY A 463 4.97 17.17 -23.04
C GLY A 463 4.23 15.85 -23.18
N LYS A 464 4.19 15.22 -24.36
CA LYS A 464 3.43 13.98 -24.57
C LYS A 464 4.03 13.11 -25.67
N ALA A 465 4.24 11.83 -25.36
CA ALA A 465 4.60 10.82 -26.33
C ALA A 465 3.63 9.62 -26.21
N GLN A 466 2.97 9.28 -27.30
CA GLN A 466 2.06 8.14 -27.39
C GLN A 466 2.39 7.33 -28.64
N GLY A 467 2.41 6.01 -28.51
CA GLY A 467 2.71 5.14 -29.63
C GLY A 467 2.66 3.67 -29.27
N TRP A 468 3.22 2.87 -30.17
CA TRP A 468 3.33 1.42 -30.05
C TRP A 468 4.75 0.98 -30.37
N ILE A 469 5.22 -0.05 -29.68
CA ILE A 469 6.48 -0.71 -29.97
C ILE A 469 6.31 -2.22 -29.98
N GLY A 470 6.83 -2.91 -30.98
CA GLY A 470 6.70 -4.36 -31.06
C GLY A 470 7.38 -4.95 -32.29
N ARG A 471 7.17 -6.25 -32.50
CA ARG A 471 7.63 -6.97 -33.69
C ARG A 471 6.44 -7.25 -34.60
N GLY A 472 6.60 -6.98 -35.89
CA GLY A 472 5.53 -7.15 -36.88
C GLY A 472 4.54 -5.97 -36.92
N PRO A 473 3.39 -6.16 -37.58
CA PRO A 473 2.39 -5.10 -37.70
C PRO A 473 1.68 -4.85 -36.37
N ARG A 474 1.50 -3.58 -36.01
CA ARG A 474 0.65 -3.17 -34.91
C ARG A 474 -0.77 -3.71 -35.10
N ALA A 475 -1.35 -4.32 -34.07
CA ALA A 475 -2.75 -4.72 -34.13
C ALA A 475 -3.62 -3.47 -34.36
N PRO A 476 -4.63 -3.52 -35.24
CA PRO A 476 -5.51 -2.39 -35.44
C PRO A 476 -6.11 -2.00 -34.08
N PRO A 477 -6.23 -0.69 -33.77
CA PRO A 477 -6.88 -0.27 -32.55
C PRO A 477 -8.26 -0.95 -32.47
N PRO A 478 -8.71 -1.36 -31.28
CA PRO A 478 -9.98 -2.03 -31.13
C PRO A 478 -11.05 -1.14 -31.75
N GLY A 479 -11.56 -1.56 -32.92
CA GLY A 479 -12.67 -0.89 -33.57
C GLY A 479 -13.90 -0.93 -32.67
N PRO A 480 -14.95 -0.16 -32.97
CA PRO A 480 -16.24 -0.35 -32.33
C PRO A 480 -16.72 -1.77 -32.64
N SER A 481 -16.38 -2.72 -31.77
CA SER A 481 -16.78 -4.11 -31.89
C SER A 481 -18.30 -4.17 -31.75
N PRO A 482 -19.02 -4.88 -32.64
CA PRO A 482 -20.45 -5.03 -32.53
C PRO A 482 -20.83 -5.59 -31.14
N PRO A 483 -21.94 -5.12 -30.54
CA PRO A 483 -22.29 -5.43 -29.15
C PRO A 483 -22.48 -6.91 -28.81
N ASP A 484 -22.56 -7.79 -29.82
CA ASP A 484 -22.88 -9.22 -29.65
C ASP A 484 -21.72 -10.19 -29.93
N GLU A 485 -20.52 -9.73 -30.31
CA GLU A 485 -19.35 -10.61 -30.40
C GLU A 485 -18.72 -10.81 -29.02
N LEU A 486 -19.40 -11.65 -28.23
CA LEU A 486 -18.92 -12.15 -26.95
C LEU A 486 -17.63 -12.96 -27.15
N LEU A 487 -16.52 -12.41 -26.63
CA LEU A 487 -15.32 -13.14 -26.21
C LEU A 487 -14.36 -13.61 -27.32
N GLY A 488 -14.19 -12.86 -28.41
CA GLY A 488 -12.93 -12.95 -29.16
C GLY A 488 -11.76 -12.63 -28.21
N PRO A 489 -10.64 -13.38 -28.25
CA PRO A 489 -9.47 -13.09 -27.43
C PRO A 489 -8.94 -11.72 -27.84
N ARG A 490 -9.35 -10.68 -27.13
CA ARG A 490 -8.72 -9.37 -27.23
C ARG A 490 -7.25 -9.62 -26.93
N THR A 491 -6.41 -9.46 -27.94
CA THR A 491 -4.97 -9.43 -27.79
C THR A 491 -4.67 -8.26 -26.87
N LYS A 492 -4.63 -8.51 -25.57
CA LYS A 492 -4.24 -7.51 -24.57
C LYS A 492 -2.74 -7.34 -24.72
N GLU A 493 -2.37 -6.49 -25.66
CA GLU A 493 -1.03 -5.95 -25.79
C GLU A 493 -0.61 -5.35 -24.45
N SER A 494 0.69 -5.35 -24.18
CA SER A 494 1.22 -4.65 -23.01
C SER A 494 0.89 -3.16 -23.07
N GLN A 495 0.73 -2.52 -21.93
CA GLN A 495 0.41 -1.10 -21.83
C GLN A 495 1.31 -0.45 -20.80
N VAL A 496 1.89 0.70 -21.15
CA VAL A 496 2.67 1.52 -20.24
C VAL A 496 2.06 2.92 -20.21
N GLU A 497 1.64 3.36 -19.04
CA GLU A 497 1.12 4.70 -18.79
C GLU A 497 2.02 5.39 -17.77
N ILE A 498 2.61 6.52 -18.14
CA ILE A 498 3.43 7.34 -17.24
C ILE A 498 2.88 8.75 -17.25
N ILE A 499 2.44 9.22 -16.09
CA ILE A 499 1.83 10.53 -15.92
C ILE A 499 2.63 11.31 -14.88
N SER A 500 3.13 12.48 -15.29
CA SER A 500 3.66 13.49 -14.39
C SER A 500 2.87 14.79 -14.47
N THR A 501 2.92 15.60 -13.42
CA THR A 501 2.34 16.95 -13.45
C THR A 501 3.40 17.97 -13.84
N LEU A 502 4.51 18.04 -13.11
CA LEU A 502 5.48 19.13 -13.23
C LEU A 502 6.90 18.67 -13.58
N SER A 503 7.13 17.36 -13.70
CA SER A 503 8.47 16.81 -13.76
C SER A 503 8.78 16.15 -15.10
N PRO A 504 10.07 16.00 -15.45
CA PRO A 504 10.46 15.36 -16.68
C PRO A 504 10.24 13.86 -16.58
N ILE A 505 9.93 13.25 -17.72
CA ILE A 505 9.76 11.81 -17.83
C ILE A 505 10.74 11.25 -18.85
N VAL A 506 11.46 10.21 -18.45
CA VAL A 506 12.32 9.41 -19.32
C VAL A 506 11.76 8.00 -19.40
N LEU A 507 11.39 7.57 -20.60
CA LEU A 507 11.01 6.18 -20.90
C LEU A 507 12.09 5.57 -21.79
N ASP A 508 12.74 4.50 -21.35
CA ASP A 508 13.73 3.75 -22.11
C ASP A 508 13.14 2.41 -22.58
N LEU A 509 13.20 2.16 -23.88
CA LEU A 509 12.67 0.98 -24.56
C LEU A 509 13.82 0.18 -25.18
N GLY A 510 14.23 -0.91 -24.52
CA GLY A 510 15.50 -1.61 -24.75
C GLY A 510 15.68 -2.44 -26.02
#